data_AF-A0A316QGD6-F1
#
_entry.id   AF-A0A316QGD6-F1
#
_cell.length_a   1.000
_cell.length_b   1.000
_cell.length_c   1.000
_cell.angle_alpha   90.00
_cell.angle_beta   90.00
_cell.angle_gamma   90.00
#
_symmetry.space_group_name_H-M   'P 1'
#
loop_
_entity.id
_entity.type
_entity.pdbx_description
1 polymer ?
#
loop_
_entity_poly.entity_id
_entity_poly.type
_entity_poly.pdbx_seq_one_letter_code
_entity_poly.pdbx_strand_id
1 'polypeptide(L)'
;MTLEQALKTQNLLFDGAMDSYLQKSGIAPGLNTAACNLSHPEIIRGVHAAYILAGADIITAASEGADGITLKAEGAERSSYDICCAAAQNAKAGGGNAFTLMALGPIDCPDADLDELYNAYEPQIKAAADCKLDGIILQGMNNLFQARAAYLAARDNCSLPVIACFEMENGRLLDGTPAAVAASIFQAMGADALGLNCSESPLSLLSALRDFKDSSSLPILIRPNAIKDGAKMEPEEFRESLKALVDAGAVHIGGRRGSTPEHIRSLASITPPGNIKNELDRPYMLADSRKLYQINYQLNKPFAPSASQSAGLICSQAIQTADSGDFYIDISLLDEKTISQLMPLLEKRLHRPLIIKAASPEQYKLALKYYCGIAGVTGCDFETFHALSHYGPVLI
;
A
#
# COMPACT_ATOMS: atom_id res chain seq x y z
N MET A 1 -4.09 23.61 5.00
CA MET A 1 -3.42 22.43 5.57
C MET A 1 -3.33 21.39 4.47
N THR A 2 -2.17 20.77 4.25
CA THR A 2 -2.02 19.70 3.25
C THR A 2 -2.51 18.35 3.82
N LEU A 3 -2.81 17.37 2.96
CA LEU A 3 -3.17 16.02 3.42
C LEU A 3 -2.05 15.39 4.27
N GLU A 4 -0.79 15.57 3.87
CA GLU A 4 0.36 15.08 4.64
C GLU A 4 0.38 15.63 6.08
N GLN A 5 0.12 16.94 6.24
CA GLN A 5 0.03 17.57 7.57
C GLN A 5 -1.18 17.03 8.34
N ALA A 6 -2.32 16.86 7.65
CA ALA A 6 -3.55 16.35 8.26
C ALA A 6 -3.37 14.93 8.81
N LEU A 7 -2.78 14.02 8.03
CA LEU A 7 -2.48 12.64 8.43
C LEU A 7 -1.60 12.59 9.69
N LYS A 8 -0.65 13.51 9.82
CA LYS A 8 0.26 13.55 10.97
C LYS A 8 -0.37 14.17 12.22
N THR A 9 -1.27 15.14 12.07
CA THR A 9 -1.70 16.04 13.18
C THR A 9 -3.17 15.92 13.56
N GLN A 10 -4.00 15.23 12.77
CA GLN A 10 -5.43 15.14 12.98
C GLN A 10 -5.92 13.69 12.98
N ASN A 11 -7.11 13.49 13.55
CA ASN A 11 -7.81 12.23 13.52
C ASN A 11 -8.84 12.29 12.40
N LEU A 12 -8.48 11.80 11.23
CA LEU A 12 -9.31 11.91 10.03
C LEU A 12 -10.36 10.79 9.95
N LEU A 13 -11.59 11.18 9.63
CA LEU A 13 -12.70 10.28 9.32
C LEU A 13 -12.79 10.08 7.81
N PHE A 14 -12.59 8.85 7.37
CA PHE A 14 -12.73 8.45 5.99
C PHE A 14 -14.18 8.03 5.69
N ASP A 15 -14.55 8.09 4.40
CA ASP A 15 -15.83 7.60 3.88
C ASP A 15 -16.07 6.09 4.05
N GLY A 16 -17.24 5.64 3.56
CA GLY A 16 -17.68 4.24 3.56
C GLY A 16 -17.73 3.61 2.16
N ALA A 17 -18.50 2.53 2.01
CA ALA A 17 -18.66 1.81 0.74
C ALA A 17 -19.42 2.60 -0.34
N MET A 18 -18.91 2.54 -1.57
CA MET A 18 -19.57 3.07 -2.78
C MET A 18 -20.61 2.08 -3.33
N ASP A 19 -20.21 0.81 -3.42
CA ASP A 19 -20.95 -0.34 -3.95
C ASP A 19 -22.29 -0.57 -3.24
N SER A 20 -22.33 -0.38 -1.91
CA SER A 20 -23.58 -0.50 -1.13
C SER A 20 -24.64 0.53 -1.53
N TYR A 21 -24.22 1.70 -2.04
CA TYR A 21 -25.12 2.72 -2.56
C TYR A 21 -25.55 2.48 -3.98
N LEU A 22 -24.61 2.07 -4.85
CA LEU A 22 -24.92 1.75 -6.24
C LEU A 22 -26.03 0.69 -6.31
N GLN A 23 -25.96 -0.35 -5.48
CA GLN A 23 -27.00 -1.37 -5.39
C GLN A 23 -28.35 -0.81 -4.95
N LYS A 24 -28.37 0.06 -3.92
CA LYS A 24 -29.61 0.74 -3.47
C LYS A 24 -30.20 1.65 -4.54
N SER A 25 -29.36 2.22 -5.40
CA SER A 25 -29.75 3.06 -6.54
C SER A 25 -30.17 2.25 -7.78
N GLY A 26 -30.27 0.93 -7.68
CA GLY A 26 -30.76 0.05 -8.74
C GLY A 26 -29.70 -0.42 -9.72
N ILE A 27 -28.41 -0.17 -9.46
CA ILE A 27 -27.31 -0.71 -10.27
C ILE A 27 -27.09 -2.17 -9.89
N ALA A 28 -27.06 -3.04 -10.90
CA ALA A 28 -26.89 -4.46 -10.70
C ALA A 28 -25.54 -4.78 -10.02
N PRO A 29 -25.49 -5.78 -9.14
CA PRO A 29 -24.22 -6.24 -8.58
C PRO A 29 -23.31 -6.78 -9.69
N GLY A 30 -21.99 -6.62 -9.51
CA GLY A 30 -20.99 -7.11 -10.46
C GLY A 30 -20.61 -6.12 -11.56
N LEU A 31 -21.25 -4.95 -11.66
CA LEU A 31 -20.75 -3.87 -12.50
C LEU A 31 -19.48 -3.27 -11.86
N ASN A 32 -18.44 -3.07 -12.69
CA ASN A 32 -17.24 -2.37 -12.26
C ASN A 32 -17.60 -0.95 -11.79
N THR A 33 -17.33 -0.67 -10.51
CA THR A 33 -17.66 0.61 -9.88
C THR A 33 -16.93 1.77 -10.57
N ALA A 34 -15.71 1.55 -11.07
CA ALA A 34 -14.97 2.55 -11.82
C ALA A 34 -15.72 3.02 -13.08
N ALA A 35 -16.34 2.10 -13.83
CA ALA A 35 -17.13 2.42 -15.01
C ALA A 35 -18.40 3.25 -14.69
N CYS A 36 -18.87 3.21 -13.44
CA CYS A 36 -20.01 4.02 -12.99
C CYS A 36 -19.71 5.52 -12.98
N ASN A 37 -18.43 5.92 -12.94
CA ASN A 37 -18.07 7.34 -13.02
C ASN A 37 -18.45 8.00 -14.34
N LEU A 38 -18.53 7.21 -15.42
CA LEU A 38 -18.94 7.68 -16.74
C LEU A 38 -20.43 7.44 -17.00
N SER A 39 -20.92 6.27 -16.63
CA SER A 39 -22.30 5.86 -16.92
C SER A 39 -23.33 6.44 -15.95
N HIS A 40 -22.95 6.66 -14.68
CA HIS A 40 -23.84 7.09 -13.60
C HIS A 40 -23.22 8.20 -12.71
N PRO A 41 -22.65 9.28 -13.27
CA PRO A 41 -21.90 10.29 -12.52
C PRO A 41 -22.71 10.95 -11.41
N GLU A 42 -24.00 11.23 -11.64
CA GLU A 42 -24.85 11.89 -10.63
C GLU A 42 -25.09 11.01 -9.40
N ILE A 43 -25.15 9.68 -9.57
CA ILE A 43 -25.26 8.75 -8.45
C ILE A 43 -23.96 8.79 -7.64
N ILE A 44 -22.81 8.67 -8.29
CA ILE A 44 -21.50 8.72 -7.63
C ILE A 44 -21.31 10.01 -6.83
N ARG A 45 -21.61 11.17 -7.44
CA ARG A 45 -21.53 12.48 -6.76
C ARG A 45 -22.47 12.55 -5.56
N GLY A 46 -23.69 12.03 -5.69
CA GLY A 46 -24.64 11.96 -4.59
C GLY A 46 -24.13 11.13 -3.41
N VAL A 47 -23.43 10.02 -3.67
CA VAL A 47 -22.81 9.19 -2.62
C VAL A 47 -21.67 9.94 -1.93
N HIS A 48 -20.78 10.58 -2.68
CA HIS A 48 -19.70 11.39 -2.09
C HIS A 48 -20.26 12.51 -1.22
N ALA A 49 -21.24 13.27 -1.71
CA ALA A 49 -21.92 14.31 -0.94
C ALA A 49 -22.56 13.76 0.34
N ALA A 50 -23.18 12.57 0.29
CA ALA A 50 -23.78 11.94 1.46
C ALA A 50 -22.74 11.57 2.53
N TYR A 51 -21.55 11.11 2.15
CA TYR A 51 -20.47 10.84 3.10
C TYR A 51 -19.86 12.12 3.68
N ILE A 52 -19.69 13.17 2.88
CA ILE A 52 -19.27 14.50 3.37
C ILE A 52 -20.27 15.03 4.40
N LEU A 53 -21.57 14.95 4.11
CA LEU A 53 -22.64 15.33 5.05
C LEU A 53 -22.71 14.45 6.31
N ALA A 54 -22.18 13.23 6.25
CA ALA A 54 -22.04 12.36 7.41
C ALA A 54 -20.82 12.71 8.28
N GLY A 55 -19.93 13.59 7.81
CA GLY A 55 -18.74 14.04 8.54
C GLY A 55 -17.43 13.46 8.02
N ALA A 56 -17.39 12.82 6.84
CA ALA A 56 -16.13 12.36 6.28
C ALA A 56 -15.21 13.54 5.93
N ASP A 57 -13.99 13.52 6.48
CA ASP A 57 -12.89 14.41 6.13
C ASP A 57 -12.18 13.96 4.85
N ILE A 58 -12.27 12.68 4.51
CA ILE A 58 -11.64 12.07 3.34
C ILE A 58 -12.65 11.31 2.50
N ILE A 59 -12.68 11.62 1.21
CA ILE A 59 -13.40 10.90 0.17
C ILE A 59 -12.42 10.12 -0.70
N THR A 60 -12.71 8.84 -0.90
CA THR A 60 -12.01 7.98 -1.87
C THR A 60 -12.76 8.02 -3.18
N ALA A 61 -12.06 8.36 -4.27
CA ALA A 61 -12.64 8.31 -5.60
C ALA A 61 -13.09 6.88 -5.91
N ALA A 62 -14.20 6.73 -6.63
CA ALA A 62 -14.75 5.44 -7.03
C ALA A 62 -13.91 4.80 -8.15
N SER A 63 -12.60 4.64 -7.96
CA SER A 63 -11.62 4.26 -8.98
C SER A 63 -11.06 2.85 -8.80
N GLU A 64 -11.40 2.14 -7.73
CA GLU A 64 -11.01 0.73 -7.59
C GLU A 64 -11.54 -0.08 -8.79
N GLY A 65 -10.67 -0.89 -9.41
CA GLY A 65 -10.97 -1.62 -10.64
C GLY A 65 -10.78 -0.83 -11.94
N ALA A 66 -10.25 0.40 -11.88
CA ALA A 66 -9.90 1.20 -13.06
C ALA A 66 -8.50 0.92 -13.60
N ASP A 67 -7.81 -0.15 -13.16
CA ASP A 67 -6.47 -0.46 -13.64
C ASP A 67 -6.46 -1.02 -15.06
N GLY A 68 -5.30 -0.91 -15.72
CA GLY A 68 -5.17 -1.29 -17.13
C GLY A 68 -5.42 -2.77 -17.42
N ILE A 69 -5.15 -3.67 -16.48
CA ILE A 69 -5.32 -5.12 -16.66
C ILE A 69 -6.81 -5.49 -16.54
N THR A 70 -7.46 -5.05 -15.47
CA THR A 70 -8.89 -5.28 -15.21
C THR A 70 -9.74 -4.72 -16.36
N LEU A 71 -9.53 -3.46 -16.74
CA LEU A 71 -10.29 -2.82 -17.82
C LEU A 71 -10.09 -3.49 -19.18
N LYS A 72 -8.87 -3.98 -19.47
CA LYS A 72 -8.60 -4.73 -20.69
C LYS A 72 -9.33 -6.09 -20.68
N ALA A 73 -9.34 -6.79 -19.55
CA ALA A 73 -10.07 -8.06 -19.42
C ALA A 73 -11.59 -7.88 -19.56
N GLU A 74 -12.12 -6.74 -19.10
CA GLU A 74 -13.54 -6.36 -19.25
C GLU A 74 -13.89 -5.81 -20.63
N GLY A 75 -12.90 -5.59 -21.52
CA GLY A 75 -13.12 -5.01 -22.84
C GLY A 75 -13.57 -3.54 -22.80
N ALA A 76 -13.12 -2.78 -21.79
CA ALA A 76 -13.50 -1.38 -21.64
C ALA A 76 -13.06 -0.53 -22.85
N GLU A 77 -14.01 0.25 -23.38
CA GLU A 77 -13.75 1.15 -24.52
C GLU A 77 -12.96 2.40 -24.11
N ARG A 78 -13.06 2.79 -22.85
CA ARG A 78 -12.42 3.99 -22.29
C ARG A 78 -11.12 3.62 -21.60
N SER A 79 -10.13 4.51 -21.70
CA SER A 79 -8.85 4.30 -21.06
C SER A 79 -8.98 4.38 -19.54
N SER A 80 -8.07 3.68 -18.84
CA SER A 80 -7.90 3.77 -17.38
C SER A 80 -7.77 5.24 -16.92
N TYR A 81 -6.93 6.01 -17.63
CA TYR A 81 -6.72 7.43 -17.34
C TYR A 81 -8.02 8.24 -17.42
N ASP A 82 -8.84 8.06 -18.46
CA ASP A 82 -10.09 8.82 -18.63
C ASP A 82 -11.13 8.47 -17.56
N ILE A 83 -11.24 7.18 -17.23
CA ILE A 83 -12.13 6.71 -16.16
C ILE A 83 -11.70 7.30 -14.81
N CYS A 84 -10.41 7.31 -14.51
CA CYS A 84 -9.86 7.89 -13.30
C CYS A 84 -10.01 9.42 -13.26
N CYS A 85 -9.89 10.11 -14.39
CA CYS A 85 -10.19 11.55 -14.46
C CYS A 85 -11.65 11.83 -14.10
N ALA A 86 -12.60 11.03 -14.62
CA ALA A 86 -14.00 11.16 -14.26
C ALA A 86 -14.24 10.84 -12.78
N ALA A 87 -13.58 9.81 -12.23
CA ALA A 87 -13.64 9.48 -10.81
C ALA A 87 -13.15 10.63 -9.92
N ALA A 88 -12.02 11.25 -10.27
CA ALA A 88 -11.48 12.40 -9.57
C ALA A 88 -12.42 13.61 -9.61
N GLN A 89 -13.01 13.90 -10.78
CA GLN A 89 -13.99 14.97 -10.94
C GLN A 89 -15.25 14.74 -10.10
N ASN A 90 -15.77 13.50 -10.10
CA ASN A 90 -16.96 13.15 -9.32
C ASN A 90 -16.70 13.22 -7.82
N ALA A 91 -15.53 12.78 -7.34
CA ALA A 91 -15.14 12.92 -5.93
C ALA A 91 -15.11 14.39 -5.50
N LYS A 92 -14.47 15.26 -6.30
CA LYS A 92 -14.41 16.71 -6.03
C LYS A 92 -15.76 17.41 -6.10
N ALA A 93 -16.63 16.96 -7.00
CA ALA A 93 -17.97 17.52 -7.15
C ALA A 93 -18.91 17.19 -5.98
N GLY A 94 -18.54 16.23 -5.11
CA GLY A 94 -19.24 15.98 -3.84
C GLY A 94 -19.27 17.20 -2.92
N GLY A 95 -18.34 18.15 -3.10
CA GLY A 95 -18.30 19.43 -2.41
C GLY A 95 -17.56 19.40 -1.06
N GLY A 96 -17.69 20.48 -0.30
CA GLY A 96 -17.06 20.62 1.02
C GLY A 96 -15.55 20.84 1.00
N ASN A 97 -14.93 20.67 2.18
CA ASN A 97 -13.49 20.81 2.40
C ASN A 97 -12.81 19.43 2.60
N ALA A 98 -13.48 18.34 2.22
CA ALA A 98 -12.92 16.99 2.36
C ALA A 98 -11.76 16.79 1.39
N PHE A 99 -10.71 16.12 1.84
CA PHE A 99 -9.62 15.69 0.97
C PHE A 99 -10.11 14.55 0.06
N THR A 100 -9.56 14.50 -1.15
CA THR A 100 -9.94 13.54 -2.19
C THR A 100 -8.76 12.67 -2.58
N LEU A 101 -8.94 11.35 -2.55
CA LEU A 101 -7.86 10.38 -2.79
C LEU A 101 -8.20 9.48 -3.96
N MET A 102 -7.21 9.17 -4.81
CA MET A 102 -7.35 8.10 -5.79
C MET A 102 -7.24 6.75 -5.07
N ALA A 103 -8.23 5.87 -5.24
CA ALA A 103 -8.20 4.53 -4.67
C ALA A 103 -7.71 3.51 -5.70
N LEU A 104 -6.64 2.79 -5.36
CA LEU A 104 -6.05 1.72 -6.16
C LEU A 104 -6.27 0.39 -5.45
N GLY A 105 -7.09 -0.50 -6.01
CA GLY A 105 -7.37 -1.82 -5.44
C GLY A 105 -6.41 -2.91 -5.94
N PRO A 106 -6.45 -4.13 -5.36
CA PRO A 106 -5.70 -5.26 -5.88
C PRO A 106 -6.20 -5.67 -7.28
N ILE A 107 -5.29 -6.17 -8.11
CA ILE A 107 -5.58 -6.67 -9.47
C ILE A 107 -5.59 -8.19 -9.42
N ASP A 108 -6.67 -8.80 -9.93
CA ASP A 108 -6.79 -10.26 -10.04
C ASP A 108 -5.97 -10.78 -11.24
N CYS A 109 -4.65 -10.82 -11.07
CA CYS A 109 -3.69 -11.26 -12.08
C CYS A 109 -2.49 -11.98 -11.43
N PRO A 110 -2.64 -13.24 -10.99
CA PRO A 110 -1.61 -13.94 -10.23
C PRO A 110 -0.30 -14.17 -10.99
N ASP A 111 -0.36 -14.17 -12.33
CA ASP A 111 0.80 -14.40 -13.20
C ASP A 111 1.53 -13.11 -13.60
N ALA A 112 0.99 -11.93 -13.26
CA ALA A 112 1.57 -10.66 -13.66
C ALA A 112 2.89 -10.37 -12.94
N ASP A 113 3.89 -9.93 -13.68
CA ASP A 113 5.15 -9.49 -13.09
C ASP A 113 5.07 -8.06 -12.52
N LEU A 114 6.17 -7.59 -11.92
CA LEU A 114 6.21 -6.29 -11.26
C LEU A 114 5.97 -5.15 -12.25
N ASP A 115 6.50 -5.28 -13.47
CA ASP A 115 6.41 -4.25 -14.49
C ASP A 115 5.00 -4.19 -15.09
N GLU A 116 4.38 -5.35 -15.32
CA GLU A 116 2.98 -5.44 -15.74
C GLU A 116 2.06 -4.79 -14.71
N LEU A 117 2.24 -5.08 -13.42
CA LEU A 117 1.48 -4.46 -12.34
C LEU A 117 1.73 -2.96 -12.25
N TYR A 118 3.00 -2.53 -12.28
CA TYR A 118 3.39 -1.12 -12.27
C TYR A 118 2.67 -0.34 -13.39
N ASN A 119 2.75 -0.87 -14.61
CA ASN A 119 2.15 -0.26 -15.80
C ASN A 119 0.61 -0.25 -15.73
N ALA A 120 0.00 -1.21 -15.03
CA ALA A 120 -1.45 -1.25 -14.84
C ALA A 120 -1.96 -0.15 -13.88
N TYR A 121 -1.15 0.23 -12.88
CA TYR A 121 -1.48 1.30 -11.93
C TYR A 121 -1.14 2.70 -12.44
N GLU A 122 -0.08 2.84 -13.25
CA GLU A 122 0.46 4.13 -13.72
C GLU A 122 -0.61 5.12 -14.25
N PRO A 123 -1.59 4.73 -15.11
CA PRO A 123 -2.56 5.68 -15.63
C PRO A 123 -3.48 6.27 -14.56
N GLN A 124 -3.83 5.48 -13.54
CA GLN A 124 -4.67 5.93 -12.41
C GLN A 124 -3.92 6.99 -11.58
N ILE A 125 -2.62 6.78 -11.36
CA ILE A 125 -1.74 7.70 -10.63
C ILE A 125 -1.56 9.01 -11.40
N LYS A 126 -1.31 8.94 -12.70
CA LYS A 126 -1.20 10.13 -13.56
C LYS A 126 -2.50 10.94 -13.53
N ALA A 127 -3.66 10.27 -13.63
CA ALA A 127 -4.95 10.93 -13.50
C ALA A 127 -5.13 11.59 -12.13
N ALA A 128 -4.67 10.97 -11.03
CA ALA A 128 -4.71 11.57 -9.70
C ALA A 128 -3.93 12.89 -9.62
N ALA A 129 -2.71 12.91 -10.17
CA ALA A 129 -1.85 14.08 -10.20
C ALA A 129 -2.42 15.19 -11.11
N ASP A 130 -2.80 14.85 -12.34
CA ASP A 130 -3.29 15.81 -13.34
C ASP A 130 -4.64 16.41 -12.93
N CYS A 131 -5.51 15.61 -12.31
CA CYS A 131 -6.76 16.09 -11.73
C CYS A 131 -6.59 16.76 -10.36
N LYS A 132 -5.37 16.85 -9.82
CA LYS A 132 -5.03 17.50 -8.55
C LYS A 132 -5.75 16.93 -7.34
N LEU A 133 -5.87 15.61 -7.24
CA LEU A 133 -6.32 14.97 -6.00
C LEU A 133 -5.32 15.23 -4.88
N ASP A 134 -5.76 15.08 -3.64
CA ASP A 134 -4.96 15.38 -2.44
C ASP A 134 -4.03 14.23 -2.05
N GLY A 135 -4.29 13.01 -2.52
CA GLY A 135 -3.51 11.83 -2.19
C GLY A 135 -3.89 10.58 -2.98
N ILE A 136 -3.22 9.48 -2.65
CA ILE A 136 -3.47 8.14 -3.18
C ILE A 136 -3.63 7.18 -2.01
N ILE A 137 -4.56 6.23 -2.12
CA ILE A 137 -4.69 5.11 -1.19
C ILE A 137 -4.56 3.80 -1.97
N LEU A 138 -3.58 2.99 -1.59
CA LEU A 138 -3.49 1.58 -2.00
C LEU A 138 -4.49 0.84 -1.12
N GLN A 139 -5.66 0.54 -1.65
CA GLN A 139 -6.83 0.13 -0.91
C GLN A 139 -6.98 -1.38 -0.90
N GLY A 140 -6.81 -2.00 0.27
CA GLY A 140 -7.07 -3.42 0.45
C GLY A 140 -6.10 -4.32 -0.31
N MET A 141 -4.84 -3.92 -0.37
CA MET A 141 -3.80 -4.74 -0.97
C MET A 141 -3.67 -6.04 -0.17
N ASN A 142 -3.83 -7.17 -0.84
CA ASN A 142 -3.81 -8.51 -0.25
C ASN A 142 -2.51 -9.28 -0.56
N ASN A 143 -1.62 -8.65 -1.33
CA ASN A 143 -0.34 -9.20 -1.77
C ASN A 143 0.73 -8.10 -1.70
N LEU A 144 1.86 -8.42 -1.07
CA LEU A 144 2.95 -7.48 -0.82
C LEU A 144 3.59 -6.98 -2.14
N PHE A 145 3.73 -7.87 -3.11
CA PHE A 145 4.35 -7.57 -4.40
C PHE A 145 3.50 -6.59 -5.22
N GLN A 146 2.17 -6.79 -5.26
CA GLN A 146 1.26 -5.83 -5.89
C GLN A 146 1.29 -4.46 -5.19
N ALA A 147 1.29 -4.46 -3.85
CA ALA A 147 1.36 -3.22 -3.09
C ALA A 147 2.65 -2.44 -3.40
N ARG A 148 3.78 -3.15 -3.53
CA ARG A 148 5.06 -2.56 -3.90
C ARG A 148 5.01 -1.96 -5.31
N ALA A 149 4.48 -2.70 -6.29
CA ALA A 149 4.36 -2.21 -7.66
C ALA A 149 3.51 -0.93 -7.73
N ALA A 150 2.36 -0.91 -7.05
CA ALA A 150 1.50 0.27 -6.99
C ALA A 150 2.17 1.47 -6.30
N TYR A 151 2.92 1.23 -5.21
CA TYR A 151 3.63 2.28 -4.51
C TYR A 151 4.78 2.88 -5.34
N LEU A 152 5.58 2.03 -5.98
CA LEU A 152 6.65 2.49 -6.87
C LEU A 152 6.08 3.30 -8.03
N ALA A 153 5.01 2.82 -8.66
CA ALA A 153 4.29 3.59 -9.67
C ALA A 153 3.83 4.95 -9.14
N ALA A 154 3.31 5.01 -7.91
CA ALA A 154 2.87 6.26 -7.31
C ALA A 154 4.03 7.26 -7.15
N ARG A 155 5.17 6.82 -6.59
CA ARG A 155 6.34 7.68 -6.32
C ARG A 155 7.09 8.10 -7.58
N ASP A 156 7.17 7.23 -8.58
CA ASP A 156 7.84 7.55 -9.85
C ASP A 156 7.05 8.54 -10.72
N ASN A 157 5.73 8.65 -10.51
CA ASN A 157 4.85 9.47 -11.35
C ASN A 157 4.24 10.69 -10.64
N CYS A 158 4.29 10.78 -9.31
CA CYS A 158 3.79 11.95 -8.58
C CYS A 158 4.40 12.09 -7.16
N SER A 159 4.19 13.26 -6.55
CA SER A 159 4.61 13.57 -5.18
C SER A 159 3.44 13.58 -4.17
N LEU A 160 2.27 13.06 -4.56
CA LEU A 160 1.11 13.02 -3.68
C LEU A 160 1.37 12.10 -2.47
N PRO A 161 0.79 12.40 -1.29
CA PRO A 161 0.83 11.48 -0.16
C PRO A 161 0.20 10.13 -0.50
N VAL A 162 0.83 9.04 -0.06
CA VAL A 162 0.40 7.67 -0.32
C VAL A 162 0.11 6.94 0.98
N ILE A 163 -1.12 6.44 1.10
CA ILE A 163 -1.56 5.57 2.20
C ILE A 163 -1.51 4.11 1.72
N ALA A 164 -0.76 3.27 2.40
CA ALA A 164 -0.69 1.83 2.09
C ALA A 164 -1.64 1.05 3.00
N CYS A 165 -2.79 0.61 2.49
CA CYS A 165 -3.83 -0.08 3.24
C CYS A 165 -3.94 -1.55 2.83
N PHE A 166 -3.86 -2.44 3.82
CA PHE A 166 -3.67 -3.87 3.62
C PHE A 166 -4.83 -4.70 4.16
N GLU A 167 -5.27 -5.67 3.34
CA GLU A 167 -6.26 -6.64 3.77
C GLU A 167 -5.61 -7.74 4.58
N MET A 168 -5.94 -7.81 5.86
CA MET A 168 -5.28 -8.70 6.81
C MET A 168 -6.25 -9.70 7.41
N GLU A 169 -5.80 -10.95 7.47
CA GLU A 169 -6.46 -12.05 8.18
C GLU A 169 -5.47 -12.64 9.18
N ASN A 170 -5.86 -12.71 10.46
CA ASN A 170 -5.03 -13.28 11.52
C ASN A 170 -3.59 -12.71 11.58
N GLY A 171 -3.43 -11.41 11.34
CA GLY A 171 -2.14 -10.72 11.38
C GLY A 171 -1.26 -10.93 10.13
N ARG A 172 -1.83 -11.41 9.03
CA ARG A 172 -1.11 -11.66 7.77
C ARG A 172 -1.90 -11.20 6.55
N LEU A 173 -1.17 -10.85 5.50
CA LEU A 173 -1.70 -10.73 4.13
C LEU A 173 -2.11 -12.12 3.61
N LEU A 174 -2.91 -12.16 2.55
CA LEU A 174 -3.33 -13.41 1.92
C LEU A 174 -2.17 -14.20 1.30
N ASP A 175 -1.09 -13.51 0.91
CA ASP A 175 0.16 -14.14 0.45
C ASP A 175 1.04 -14.68 1.61
N GLY A 176 0.58 -14.54 2.86
CA GLY A 176 1.24 -15.02 4.06
C GLY A 176 2.21 -14.03 4.70
N THR A 177 2.45 -12.86 4.10
CA THR A 177 3.32 -11.82 4.65
C THR A 177 2.83 -11.36 6.03
N PRO A 178 3.67 -11.38 7.09
CA PRO A 178 3.28 -10.86 8.40
C PRO A 178 3.01 -9.36 8.40
N ALA A 179 2.04 -8.92 9.21
CA ALA A 179 1.70 -7.50 9.38
C ALA A 179 2.92 -6.64 9.75
N ALA A 180 3.77 -7.11 10.68
CA ALA A 180 5.01 -6.41 11.06
C ALA A 180 5.97 -6.18 9.88
N VAL A 181 6.04 -7.14 8.95
CA VAL A 181 6.90 -7.06 7.77
C VAL A 181 6.35 -6.03 6.78
N ALA A 182 5.05 -6.11 6.46
CA ALA A 182 4.40 -5.14 5.58
C ALA A 182 4.52 -3.71 6.13
N ALA A 183 4.25 -3.50 7.41
CA ALA A 183 4.38 -2.20 8.06
C ALA A 183 5.80 -1.63 7.97
N SER A 184 6.81 -2.46 8.23
CA SER A 184 8.22 -2.03 8.19
C SER A 184 8.66 -1.68 6.77
N ILE A 185 8.28 -2.50 5.77
CA ILE A 185 8.64 -2.25 4.36
C ILE A 185 8.05 -0.93 3.89
N PHE A 186 6.75 -0.71 4.08
CA PHE A 186 6.10 0.50 3.58
C PHE A 186 6.47 1.76 4.36
N GLN A 187 6.83 1.62 5.64
CA GLN A 187 7.48 2.71 6.35
C GLN A 187 8.84 3.04 5.73
N ALA A 188 9.70 2.04 5.48
CA ALA A 188 11.01 2.26 4.90
C ALA A 188 10.91 2.93 3.51
N MET A 189 9.93 2.52 2.71
CA MET A 189 9.66 3.12 1.40
C MET A 189 9.10 4.55 1.46
N GLY A 190 8.66 5.02 2.64
CA GLY A 190 8.18 6.39 2.86
C GLY A 190 6.68 6.58 2.65
N ALA A 191 5.85 5.58 2.96
CA ALA A 191 4.39 5.78 3.01
C ALA A 191 4.03 6.84 4.06
N ASP A 192 2.98 7.62 3.79
CA ASP A 192 2.56 8.73 4.67
C ASP A 192 1.65 8.25 5.82
N ALA A 193 0.95 7.14 5.59
CA ALA A 193 0.18 6.42 6.60
C ALA A 193 0.07 4.93 6.21
N LEU A 194 -0.18 4.10 7.21
CA LEU A 194 -0.47 2.68 7.01
C LEU A 194 -1.94 2.41 7.29
N GLY A 195 -2.53 1.43 6.62
CA GLY A 195 -3.94 1.09 6.77
C GLY A 195 -4.18 -0.40 6.92
N LEU A 196 -5.27 -0.75 7.60
CA LEU A 196 -5.76 -2.11 7.72
C LEU A 196 -7.24 -2.19 7.35
N ASN A 197 -7.60 -3.20 6.57
CA ASN A 197 -8.96 -3.64 6.32
C ASN A 197 -9.08 -5.16 6.53
N CYS A 198 -10.31 -5.64 6.65
CA CYS A 198 -10.62 -7.06 6.83
C CYS A 198 -11.83 -7.44 5.99
N SER A 199 -11.89 -8.71 5.61
CA SER A 199 -13.08 -9.32 4.99
C SER A 199 -14.12 -9.80 6.00
N GLU A 200 -13.69 -10.05 7.24
CA GLU A 200 -14.52 -10.52 8.36
C GLU A 200 -14.88 -9.39 9.35
N SER A 201 -15.08 -9.75 10.62
CA SER A 201 -15.38 -8.83 11.73
C SER A 201 -14.24 -7.82 11.96
N PRO A 202 -14.55 -6.52 12.22
CA PRO A 202 -13.55 -5.50 12.51
C PRO A 202 -12.54 -5.89 13.60
N LEU A 203 -12.97 -6.62 14.64
CA LEU A 203 -12.11 -6.97 15.78
C LEU A 203 -11.01 -7.99 15.44
N SER A 204 -11.06 -8.65 14.27
CA SER A 204 -9.97 -9.51 13.81
C SER A 204 -8.67 -8.71 13.54
N LEU A 205 -8.79 -7.39 13.32
CA LEU A 205 -7.67 -6.51 13.06
C LEU A 205 -6.81 -6.19 14.30
N LEU A 206 -7.23 -6.55 15.52
CA LEU A 206 -6.51 -6.21 16.74
C LEU A 206 -5.05 -6.73 16.74
N SER A 207 -4.83 -7.95 16.24
CA SER A 207 -3.47 -8.50 16.17
C SER A 207 -2.61 -7.75 15.15
N ALA A 208 -3.14 -7.50 13.95
CA ALA A 208 -2.42 -6.78 12.90
C ALA A 208 -2.12 -5.33 13.31
N LEU A 209 -3.07 -4.68 13.99
CA LEU A 209 -2.91 -3.32 14.51
C LEU A 209 -1.81 -3.24 15.56
N ARG A 210 -1.72 -4.21 16.47
CA ARG A 210 -0.61 -4.27 17.43
C ARG A 210 0.74 -4.41 16.70
N ASP A 211 0.83 -5.31 15.73
CA ASP A 211 2.05 -5.54 14.98
C ASP A 211 2.47 -4.30 14.16
N PHE A 212 1.51 -3.60 13.54
CA PHE A 212 1.75 -2.31 12.88
C PHE A 212 2.22 -1.25 13.88
N LYS A 213 1.62 -1.21 15.07
CA LYS A 213 1.98 -0.24 16.11
C LYS A 213 3.40 -0.46 16.62
N ASP A 214 3.81 -1.71 16.77
CA ASP A 214 5.14 -2.09 17.26
C ASP A 214 6.22 -1.95 16.18
N SER A 215 5.85 -2.09 14.90
CA SER A 215 6.80 -2.10 13.76
C SER A 215 6.88 -0.77 13.00
N SER A 216 5.81 0.04 12.98
CA SER A 216 5.80 1.40 12.41
C SER A 216 5.42 2.55 13.38
N SER A 217 6.00 3.74 13.15
CA SER A 217 5.67 5.02 13.78
C SER A 217 4.62 5.80 13.00
N LEU A 218 4.28 5.38 11.77
CA LEU A 218 3.30 6.04 10.92
C LEU A 218 1.90 6.01 11.55
N PRO A 219 1.06 7.01 11.28
CA PRO A 219 -0.35 6.97 11.66
C PRO A 219 -1.04 5.77 11.01
N ILE A 220 -1.94 5.12 11.76
CA ILE A 220 -2.62 3.89 11.35
C ILE A 220 -4.10 4.19 11.09
N LEU A 221 -4.55 3.86 9.90
CA LEU A 221 -5.93 3.89 9.43
C LEU A 221 -6.58 2.51 9.61
N ILE A 222 -7.80 2.46 10.14
CA ILE A 222 -8.63 1.25 10.11
C ILE A 222 -9.88 1.49 9.25
N ARG A 223 -10.07 0.68 8.21
CA ARG A 223 -11.25 0.70 7.32
C ARG A 223 -11.82 -0.70 7.12
N PRO A 224 -12.44 -1.30 8.14
CA PRO A 224 -12.97 -2.65 8.06
C PRO A 224 -14.28 -2.67 7.29
N ASN A 225 -14.69 -3.86 6.85
CA ASN A 225 -16.06 -4.08 6.42
C ASN A 225 -17.02 -3.95 7.61
N ALA A 226 -18.20 -3.40 7.40
CA ALA A 226 -19.27 -3.36 8.40
C ALA A 226 -20.08 -4.67 8.36
N ILE A 227 -19.37 -5.79 8.48
CA ILE A 227 -19.92 -7.15 8.35
C ILE A 227 -19.43 -8.00 9.52
N LYS A 228 -20.32 -8.80 10.09
CA LYS A 228 -20.03 -9.77 11.14
C LYS A 228 -20.87 -11.03 10.90
N ASP A 229 -20.23 -12.20 10.90
CA ASP A 229 -20.88 -13.48 10.65
C ASP A 229 -21.69 -13.51 9.33
N GLY A 230 -21.20 -12.79 8.31
CA GLY A 230 -21.85 -12.66 7.01
C GLY A 230 -23.04 -11.68 6.96
N ALA A 231 -23.44 -11.11 8.10
CA ALA A 231 -24.49 -10.11 8.18
C ALA A 231 -23.92 -8.69 8.27
N LYS A 232 -24.64 -7.73 7.68
CA LYS A 232 -24.31 -6.32 7.84
C LYS A 232 -24.51 -5.89 9.29
N MET A 233 -23.53 -5.18 9.85
CA MET A 233 -23.61 -4.59 11.18
C MET A 233 -24.50 -3.34 11.18
N GLU A 234 -25.12 -3.04 12.30
CA GLU A 234 -25.79 -1.76 12.51
C GLU A 234 -24.76 -0.67 12.89
N PRO A 235 -25.05 0.63 12.63
CA PRO A 235 -24.11 1.73 12.89
C PRO A 235 -23.52 1.76 14.31
N GLU A 236 -24.30 1.37 15.31
CA GLU A 236 -23.89 1.37 16.71
C GLU A 236 -22.93 0.22 17.03
N GLU A 237 -23.22 -0.99 16.53
CA GLU A 237 -22.34 -2.15 16.71
C GLU A 237 -20.99 -1.93 16.00
N PHE A 238 -21.03 -1.33 14.81
CA PHE A 238 -19.84 -0.96 14.06
C PHE A 238 -19.00 0.08 14.82
N ARG A 239 -19.65 1.12 15.37
CA ARG A 239 -19.01 2.15 16.19
C ARG A 239 -18.28 1.57 17.40
N GLU A 240 -18.90 0.65 18.13
CA GLU A 240 -18.27 0.01 19.29
C GLU A 240 -17.04 -0.82 18.89
N SER A 241 -17.09 -1.50 17.74
CA SER A 241 -15.94 -2.24 17.24
C SER A 241 -14.77 -1.32 16.85
N LEU A 242 -15.06 -0.21 16.17
CA LEU A 242 -14.03 0.79 15.82
C LEU A 242 -13.49 1.51 17.05
N LYS A 243 -14.31 1.75 18.08
CA LYS A 243 -13.85 2.30 19.36
C LYS A 243 -12.78 1.42 19.99
N ALA A 244 -12.97 0.10 20.02
CA ALA A 244 -11.97 -0.82 20.55
C ALA A 244 -10.65 -0.79 19.77
N LEU A 245 -10.71 -0.63 18.45
CA LEU A 245 -9.54 -0.51 17.58
C LEU A 245 -8.81 0.84 17.77
N VAL A 246 -9.56 1.92 17.97
CA VAL A 246 -9.02 3.23 18.32
C VAL A 246 -8.33 3.18 19.69
N ASP A 247 -8.94 2.57 20.69
CA ASP A 247 -8.35 2.37 22.01
C ASP A 247 -7.05 1.52 21.93
N ALA A 248 -6.94 0.63 20.95
CA ALA A 248 -5.74 -0.15 20.68
C ALA A 248 -4.63 0.64 19.93
N GLY A 249 -4.96 1.78 19.33
CA GLY A 249 -3.99 2.71 18.74
C GLY A 249 -4.22 3.09 17.28
N ALA A 250 -5.40 2.82 16.71
CA ALA A 250 -5.79 3.41 15.44
C ALA A 250 -6.03 4.93 15.58
N VAL A 251 -5.57 5.70 14.60
CA VAL A 251 -5.63 7.18 14.62
C VAL A 251 -6.67 7.68 13.62
N HIS A 252 -6.76 7.03 12.45
CA HIS A 252 -7.76 7.33 11.44
C HIS A 252 -8.73 6.17 11.31
N ILE A 253 -9.99 6.47 11.00
CA ILE A 253 -11.04 5.46 10.89
C ILE A 253 -11.95 5.73 9.70
N GLY A 254 -12.57 4.70 9.17
CA GLY A 254 -13.61 4.79 8.14
C GLY A 254 -14.29 3.43 7.96
N GLY A 255 -14.97 3.26 6.82
CA GLY A 255 -15.63 1.99 6.49
C GLY A 255 -15.30 1.48 5.09
N ARG A 256 -15.50 0.17 4.88
CA ARG A 256 -15.59 -0.45 3.55
C ARG A 256 -16.95 -1.14 3.37
N ARG A 257 -16.98 -2.33 2.77
CA ARG A 257 -18.20 -3.04 2.32
C ARG A 257 -19.22 -3.09 3.47
N GLY A 258 -20.47 -2.80 3.14
CA GLY A 258 -21.59 -2.78 4.09
C GLY A 258 -21.78 -1.46 4.83
N SER A 259 -20.74 -0.62 4.95
CA SER A 259 -20.87 0.68 5.63
C SER A 259 -21.70 1.69 4.83
N THR A 260 -22.29 2.65 5.53
CA THR A 260 -23.14 3.72 4.97
C THR A 260 -22.84 5.05 5.67
N PRO A 261 -23.31 6.20 5.17
CA PRO A 261 -23.32 7.48 5.85
C PRO A 261 -23.81 7.42 7.30
N GLU A 262 -24.77 6.56 7.64
CA GLU A 262 -25.18 6.38 9.05
C GLU A 262 -24.07 5.76 9.91
N HIS A 263 -23.29 4.82 9.34
CA HIS A 263 -22.11 4.26 10.01
C HIS A 263 -21.04 5.33 10.16
N ILE A 264 -20.72 6.06 9.09
CA ILE A 264 -19.69 7.11 9.15
C ILE A 264 -20.08 8.21 10.15
N ARG A 265 -21.36 8.60 10.18
CA ARG A 265 -21.88 9.56 11.16
C ARG A 265 -21.78 9.04 12.60
N SER A 266 -21.98 7.75 12.85
CA SER A 266 -21.82 7.19 14.20
C SER A 266 -20.35 7.23 14.64
N LEU A 267 -19.41 7.03 13.72
CA LEU A 267 -17.97 7.10 13.98
C LEU A 267 -17.47 8.50 14.37
N ALA A 268 -18.14 9.58 13.93
CA ALA A 268 -17.75 10.96 14.25
C ALA A 268 -17.74 11.28 15.75
N SER A 269 -18.42 10.47 16.58
CA SER A 269 -18.40 10.60 18.04
C SER A 269 -17.17 9.97 18.71
N ILE A 270 -16.41 9.15 17.99
CA ILE A 270 -15.18 8.54 18.48
C ILE A 270 -14.12 9.63 18.49
N THR A 271 -13.41 9.76 19.61
CA THR A 271 -12.25 10.66 19.74
C THR A 271 -10.99 9.81 19.78
N PRO A 272 -10.24 9.69 18.67
CA PRO A 272 -9.00 8.92 18.70
C PRO A 272 -7.94 9.57 19.59
N PRO A 273 -7.02 8.77 20.16
CA PRO A 273 -5.90 9.33 20.91
C PRO A 273 -5.06 10.22 19.99
N GLY A 274 -4.46 11.28 20.54
CA GLY A 274 -3.53 12.12 19.77
C GLY A 274 -2.38 11.30 19.19
N ASN A 275 -1.91 11.67 18.00
CA ASN A 275 -0.82 10.99 17.32
C ASN A 275 0.52 11.30 18.01
N ILE A 276 0.89 10.50 19.01
CA ILE A 276 2.11 10.68 19.81
C ILE A 276 2.96 9.43 19.63
N LYS A 277 3.74 9.37 18.54
CA LYS A 277 4.85 8.42 18.41
C LYS A 277 6.10 9.13 17.95
N ASN A 278 7.20 8.87 18.66
CA ASN A 278 8.54 9.29 18.26
C ASN A 278 9.11 8.28 17.26
N GLU A 279 9.59 8.77 16.11
CA GLU A 279 10.29 7.97 15.10
C GLU A 279 11.67 7.46 15.57
N LEU A 280 12.23 8.06 16.61
CA LEU A 280 13.66 7.99 16.94
C LEU A 280 14.13 6.75 17.72
N ASP A 281 13.24 5.84 18.13
CA ASP A 281 13.57 4.74 19.07
C ASP A 281 13.63 3.34 18.42
N ARG A 282 13.74 3.22 17.09
CA ARG A 282 13.70 1.91 16.42
C ARG A 282 15.00 1.54 15.71
N PRO A 283 15.53 0.32 15.92
CA PRO A 283 16.69 -0.14 15.18
C PRO A 283 16.34 -0.24 13.70
N TYR A 284 17.28 0.14 12.83
CA TYR A 284 17.17 -0.15 11.40
C TYR A 284 17.15 -1.65 11.20
N MET A 285 16.16 -2.13 10.46
CA MET A 285 15.93 -3.55 10.16
C MET A 285 16.05 -3.79 8.67
N LEU A 286 16.51 -4.97 8.28
CA LEU A 286 16.32 -5.49 6.92
C LEU A 286 15.14 -6.45 6.89
N ALA A 287 14.62 -6.78 5.72
CA ALA A 287 13.46 -7.64 5.59
C ALA A 287 13.44 -8.38 4.25
N ASP A 288 13.00 -9.63 4.27
CA ASP A 288 12.35 -10.26 3.10
C ASP A 288 10.82 -10.21 3.30
N SER A 289 10.03 -10.77 2.38
CA SER A 289 8.57 -10.81 2.50
C SER A 289 8.05 -11.61 3.71
N ARG A 290 8.91 -12.35 4.41
CA ARG A 290 8.52 -13.29 5.48
C ARG A 290 8.99 -12.86 6.85
N LYS A 291 10.09 -12.12 6.95
CA LYS A 291 10.77 -11.88 8.22
C LYS A 291 11.54 -10.57 8.25
N LEU A 292 11.54 -9.95 9.44
CA LEU A 292 12.43 -8.84 9.81
C LEU A 292 13.74 -9.38 10.38
N TYR A 293 14.84 -8.73 10.01
CA TYR A 293 16.20 -9.07 10.40
C TYR A 293 16.87 -7.88 11.07
N GLN A 294 17.48 -8.13 12.23
CA GLN A 294 18.40 -7.18 12.85
C GLN A 294 19.73 -7.22 12.09
N ILE A 295 20.30 -6.04 11.85
CA ILE A 295 21.55 -5.87 11.11
C ILE A 295 22.73 -6.09 12.05
N ASN A 296 23.70 -6.89 11.62
CA ASN A 296 24.92 -7.15 12.40
C ASN A 296 26.06 -6.18 12.05
N TYR A 297 25.95 -5.45 10.93
CA TYR A 297 26.91 -4.46 10.42
C TYR A 297 28.30 -5.03 10.12
N GLN A 298 28.42 -6.36 10.05
CA GLN A 298 29.68 -7.05 9.74
C GLN A 298 29.72 -7.44 8.27
N LEU A 299 30.35 -6.60 7.46
CA LEU A 299 30.57 -6.88 6.04
C LEU A 299 31.85 -7.72 5.85
N ASN A 300 31.67 -9.01 5.62
CA ASN A 300 32.73 -9.90 5.14
C ASN A 300 33.11 -9.59 3.68
N LYS A 301 33.99 -10.38 3.06
CA LYS A 301 34.23 -10.30 1.62
C LYS A 301 32.91 -10.52 0.86
N PRO A 302 32.51 -9.65 -0.09
CA PRO A 302 31.26 -9.82 -0.80
C PRO A 302 31.25 -11.11 -1.60
N PHE A 303 30.10 -11.76 -1.63
CA PHE A 303 29.78 -12.72 -2.68
C PHE A 303 29.71 -11.95 -4.00
N ALA A 304 30.63 -12.25 -4.92
CA ALA A 304 30.77 -11.53 -6.19
C ALA A 304 30.55 -12.50 -7.36
N PRO A 305 29.35 -12.52 -7.96
CA PRO A 305 29.05 -13.38 -9.10
C PRO A 305 29.83 -12.97 -10.36
N SER A 306 30.10 -13.94 -11.24
CA SER A 306 30.64 -13.69 -12.58
C SER A 306 29.54 -13.24 -13.53
N ALA A 307 29.87 -12.33 -14.45
CA ALA A 307 28.95 -11.74 -15.44
C ALA A 307 28.25 -12.77 -16.36
N SER A 308 28.82 -13.96 -16.53
CA SER A 308 28.27 -15.00 -17.42
C SER A 308 27.29 -15.96 -16.74
N GLN A 309 27.07 -15.83 -15.44
CA GLN A 309 26.22 -16.76 -14.68
C GLN A 309 24.75 -16.39 -14.79
N SER A 310 23.88 -17.39 -14.88
CA SER A 310 22.43 -17.17 -14.81
C SER A 310 21.98 -16.84 -13.39
N ALA A 311 20.91 -16.04 -13.26
CA ALA A 311 20.31 -15.69 -11.97
C ALA A 311 20.02 -16.91 -11.07
N GLY A 312 19.52 -18.01 -11.65
CA GLY A 312 19.26 -19.25 -10.92
C GLY A 312 20.52 -19.92 -10.36
N LEU A 313 21.62 -19.91 -11.11
CA LEU A 313 22.90 -20.44 -10.64
C LEU A 313 23.47 -19.56 -9.52
N ILE A 314 23.43 -18.23 -9.70
CA ILE A 314 23.89 -17.26 -8.71
C ILE A 314 23.11 -17.42 -7.40
N CYS A 315 21.78 -17.50 -7.45
CA CYS A 315 20.94 -17.71 -6.27
C CYS A 315 21.28 -19.04 -5.56
N SER A 316 21.49 -20.11 -6.31
CA SER A 316 21.82 -21.41 -5.72
C SER A 316 23.17 -21.39 -5.01
N GLN A 317 24.16 -20.73 -5.60
CA GLN A 317 25.47 -20.52 -4.97
C GLN A 317 25.37 -19.61 -3.74
N ALA A 318 24.60 -18.53 -3.82
CA ALA A 318 24.37 -17.63 -2.69
C ALA A 318 23.77 -18.36 -1.48
N ILE A 319 22.79 -19.23 -1.69
CA ILE A 319 22.21 -20.05 -0.61
C ILE A 319 23.25 -21.00 0.00
N GLN A 320 24.13 -21.58 -0.81
CA GLN A 320 25.18 -22.50 -0.34
C GLN A 320 26.28 -21.79 0.44
N THR A 321 26.59 -20.55 0.10
CA THR A 321 27.64 -19.75 0.76
C THR A 321 27.13 -18.93 1.94
N ALA A 322 25.82 -18.66 2.01
CA ALA A 322 25.23 -17.89 3.08
C ALA A 322 25.43 -18.57 4.44
N ASP A 323 26.07 -17.87 5.37
CA ASP A 323 26.19 -18.26 6.77
C ASP A 323 24.99 -17.75 7.58
N SER A 324 25.14 -17.63 8.91
CA SER A 324 24.09 -17.11 9.79
C SER A 324 23.99 -15.58 9.80
N GLY A 325 24.91 -14.86 9.15
CA GLY A 325 25.03 -13.41 9.21
C GLY A 325 24.35 -12.67 8.05
N ASP A 326 24.74 -11.40 7.91
CA ASP A 326 24.28 -10.53 6.84
C ASP A 326 24.88 -10.97 5.51
N PHE A 327 24.04 -11.23 4.51
CA PHE A 327 24.49 -11.70 3.20
C PHE A 327 24.86 -10.50 2.32
N TYR A 328 26.15 -10.28 2.14
CA TYR A 328 26.69 -9.20 1.33
C TYR A 328 27.01 -9.67 -0.10
N ILE A 329 26.34 -9.09 -1.09
CA ILE A 329 26.54 -9.36 -2.52
C ILE A 329 27.03 -8.12 -3.28
N ASP A 330 28.01 -8.29 -4.15
CA ASP A 330 28.45 -7.28 -5.12
C ASP A 330 27.93 -7.65 -6.51
N ILE A 331 26.91 -6.94 -6.97
CA ILE A 331 26.24 -7.15 -8.27
C ILE A 331 26.85 -6.30 -9.39
N SER A 332 27.96 -5.60 -9.15
CA SER A 332 28.58 -4.65 -10.09
C SER A 332 28.83 -5.21 -11.50
N LEU A 333 29.13 -6.51 -11.60
CA LEU A 333 29.44 -7.18 -12.87
C LEU A 333 28.21 -7.76 -13.58
N LEU A 334 27.02 -7.65 -13.00
CA LEU A 334 25.80 -8.24 -13.56
C LEU A 334 25.10 -7.26 -14.51
N ASP A 335 24.53 -7.82 -15.58
CA ASP A 335 23.65 -7.08 -16.48
C ASP A 335 22.25 -6.89 -15.86
N GLU A 336 21.48 -5.96 -16.42
CA GLU A 336 20.15 -5.61 -15.92
C GLU A 336 19.22 -6.81 -15.88
N LYS A 337 19.20 -7.61 -16.96
CA LYS A 337 18.35 -8.80 -17.06
C LYS A 337 18.62 -9.78 -15.94
N THR A 338 19.89 -10.02 -15.62
CA THR A 338 20.29 -10.94 -14.56
C THR A 338 19.91 -10.39 -13.19
N ILE A 339 20.07 -9.08 -12.95
CA ILE A 339 19.66 -8.43 -11.70
C ILE A 339 18.14 -8.59 -11.49
N SER A 340 17.33 -8.23 -12.49
CA SER A 340 15.85 -8.33 -12.41
C SER A 340 15.35 -9.74 -12.12
N GLN A 341 16.05 -10.75 -12.64
CA GLN A 341 15.72 -12.16 -12.38
C GLN A 341 16.29 -12.67 -11.05
N LEU A 342 17.43 -12.15 -10.60
CA LEU A 342 18.12 -12.60 -9.39
C LEU A 342 17.43 -12.12 -8.12
N MET A 343 17.01 -10.85 -8.06
CA MET A 343 16.49 -10.27 -6.82
C MET A 343 15.23 -10.99 -6.31
N PRO A 344 14.23 -11.33 -7.14
CA PRO A 344 13.08 -12.09 -6.67
C PRO A 344 13.46 -13.50 -6.20
N LEU A 345 14.50 -14.11 -6.78
CA LEU A 345 14.99 -15.42 -6.35
C LEU A 345 15.68 -15.34 -4.99
N LEU A 346 16.52 -14.32 -4.77
CA LEU A 346 17.19 -14.09 -3.49
C LEU A 346 16.17 -13.78 -2.39
N GLU A 347 15.22 -12.87 -2.66
CA GLU A 347 14.14 -12.54 -1.73
C GLU A 347 13.39 -13.80 -1.28
N LYS A 348 12.97 -14.65 -2.22
CA LYS A 348 12.16 -15.84 -1.91
C LYS A 348 12.94 -16.99 -1.27
N ARG A 349 14.25 -17.08 -1.44
CA ARG A 349 15.03 -18.31 -1.14
C ARG A 349 16.22 -18.12 -0.22
N LEU A 350 16.78 -16.92 -0.11
CA LEU A 350 17.98 -16.68 0.69
C LEU A 350 17.66 -16.69 2.18
N HIS A 351 16.54 -16.07 2.58
CA HIS A 351 16.10 -15.95 3.97
C HIS A 351 17.18 -15.41 4.92
N ARG A 352 17.89 -14.37 4.46
CA ARG A 352 18.93 -13.64 5.19
C ARG A 352 18.78 -12.13 4.96
N PRO A 353 19.28 -11.30 5.90
CA PRO A 353 19.45 -9.87 5.63
C PRO A 353 20.34 -9.70 4.39
N LEU A 354 19.85 -9.02 3.35
CA LEU A 354 20.57 -8.82 2.09
C LEU A 354 21.20 -7.43 2.06
N ILE A 355 22.51 -7.36 1.80
CA ILE A 355 23.25 -6.11 1.60
C ILE A 355 23.82 -6.11 0.20
N ILE A 356 23.57 -5.03 -0.54
CA ILE A 356 23.85 -4.93 -1.97
C ILE A 356 24.91 -3.84 -2.19
N LYS A 357 25.94 -4.18 -2.97
CA LYS A 357 26.82 -3.22 -3.62
C LYS A 357 26.65 -3.34 -5.13
N ALA A 358 26.65 -2.21 -5.82
CA ALA A 358 26.54 -2.12 -7.27
C ALA A 358 27.50 -1.06 -7.83
N ALA A 359 27.74 -1.09 -9.14
CA ALA A 359 28.64 -0.18 -9.83
C ALA A 359 27.98 1.14 -10.25
N SER A 360 26.65 1.17 -10.33
CA SER A 360 25.91 2.34 -10.80
C SER A 360 24.61 2.57 -10.05
N PRO A 361 24.09 3.82 -10.02
CA PRO A 361 22.77 4.13 -9.47
C PRO A 361 21.65 3.29 -10.09
N GLU A 362 21.71 3.02 -11.39
CA GLU A 362 20.69 2.23 -12.09
C GLU A 362 20.68 0.76 -11.66
N GLN A 363 21.85 0.16 -11.41
CA GLN A 363 21.90 -1.19 -10.84
C GLN A 363 21.31 -1.25 -9.43
N TYR A 364 21.53 -0.22 -8.58
CA TYR A 364 20.87 -0.16 -7.27
C TYR A 364 19.36 -0.04 -7.40
N LYS A 365 18.86 0.88 -8.23
CA LYS A 365 17.41 1.05 -8.47
C LYS A 365 16.79 -0.25 -8.93
N LEU A 366 17.41 -0.91 -9.91
CA LEU A 366 16.92 -2.17 -10.44
C LEU A 366 16.90 -3.26 -9.37
N ALA A 367 17.98 -3.38 -8.59
CA ALA A 367 18.07 -4.38 -7.55
C ALA A 367 16.98 -4.17 -6.48
N LEU A 368 16.82 -2.92 -6.02
CA LEU A 368 15.82 -2.57 -5.01
C LEU A 368 14.39 -2.66 -5.56
N LYS A 369 14.14 -2.31 -6.82
CA LYS A 369 12.83 -2.45 -7.46
C LYS A 369 12.29 -3.88 -7.34
N TYR A 370 13.12 -4.88 -7.69
CA TYR A 370 12.71 -6.29 -7.69
C TYR A 370 12.93 -7.03 -6.35
N TYR A 371 13.62 -6.43 -5.38
CA TYR A 371 13.71 -6.99 -4.03
C TYR A 371 12.51 -6.54 -3.19
N CYS A 372 11.54 -7.43 -2.98
CA CYS A 372 10.31 -7.18 -2.24
C CYS A 372 10.54 -7.25 -0.72
N GLY A 373 11.36 -6.34 -0.21
CA GLY A 373 11.81 -6.30 1.18
C GLY A 373 12.52 -4.99 1.52
N ILE A 374 13.31 -5.01 2.59
CA ILE A 374 14.22 -3.93 2.98
C ILE A 374 15.65 -4.45 2.82
N ALA A 375 16.40 -3.91 1.87
CA ALA A 375 17.80 -4.29 1.64
C ALA A 375 18.76 -3.23 2.18
N GLY A 376 19.92 -3.69 2.63
CA GLY A 376 21.06 -2.82 2.90
C GLY A 376 21.72 -2.42 1.59
N VAL A 377 22.25 -1.20 1.51
CA VAL A 377 23.08 -0.75 0.38
C VAL A 377 24.39 -0.18 0.90
N THR A 378 25.49 -0.45 0.21
CA THR A 378 26.81 0.04 0.58
C THR A 378 27.65 0.36 -0.66
N GLY A 379 28.61 1.27 -0.56
CA GLY A 379 29.45 1.66 -1.69
C GLY A 379 28.76 2.57 -2.71
N CYS A 380 27.73 3.32 -2.29
CA CYS A 380 27.14 4.42 -3.05
C CYS A 380 27.41 5.76 -2.35
N ASP A 381 27.41 6.85 -3.13
CA ASP A 381 27.49 8.21 -2.57
C ASP A 381 26.14 8.69 -2.02
N PHE A 382 26.15 9.83 -1.35
CA PHE A 382 24.96 10.39 -0.71
C PHE A 382 23.85 10.73 -1.71
N GLU A 383 24.19 11.27 -2.88
CA GLU A 383 23.22 11.61 -3.92
C GLU A 383 22.53 10.36 -4.47
N THR A 384 23.29 9.31 -4.73
CA THR A 384 22.77 8.00 -5.13
C THR A 384 21.85 7.46 -4.05
N PHE A 385 22.30 7.40 -2.78
CA PHE A 385 21.48 6.90 -1.68
C PHE A 385 20.16 7.68 -1.53
N HIS A 386 20.21 9.01 -1.63
CA HIS A 386 19.02 9.85 -1.55
C HIS A 386 18.02 9.54 -2.68
N ALA A 387 18.50 9.33 -3.91
CA ALA A 387 17.67 8.93 -5.05
C ALA A 387 17.00 7.55 -4.89
N LEU A 388 17.54 6.70 -4.01
CA LEU A 388 17.00 5.36 -3.73
C LEU A 388 15.98 5.35 -2.58
N SER A 389 15.77 6.46 -1.89
CA SER A 389 15.00 6.53 -0.64
C SER A 389 13.60 5.89 -0.73
N HIS A 390 12.87 6.11 -1.82
CA HIS A 390 11.50 5.58 -1.97
C HIS A 390 11.43 4.06 -2.21
N TYR A 391 12.56 3.39 -2.49
CA TYR A 391 12.62 1.92 -2.49
C TYR A 391 12.79 1.32 -1.09
N GLY A 392 13.07 2.17 -0.09
CA GLY A 392 13.28 1.83 1.31
C GLY A 392 14.57 1.11 1.67
N PRO A 393 15.75 1.44 1.10
CA PRO A 393 17.00 0.81 1.52
C PRO A 393 17.51 1.35 2.86
N VAL A 394 18.40 0.59 3.50
CA VAL A 394 19.20 1.03 4.65
C VAL A 394 20.64 1.24 4.20
N LEU A 395 21.25 2.39 4.51
CA LEU A 395 22.68 2.61 4.24
C LEU A 395 23.53 1.84 5.26
N ILE A 396 24.50 1.06 4.77
CA ILE A 396 25.43 0.24 5.57
C ILE A 396 26.87 0.74 5.45
#